data_AF-A0A7L0JMI9-F1
#
_entry.id   AF-A0A7L0JMI9-F1
#
_cell.length_a   1.000
_cell.length_b   1.000
_cell.length_c   1.000
_cell.angle_alpha   90.00
_cell.angle_beta   90.00
_cell.angle_gamma   90.00
#
_symmetry.space_group_name_H-M   'P 1'
#
loop_
_entity.id
_entity.type
_entity.pdbx_description
1 polymer ?
#
loop_
_entity_poly.entity_id
_entity_poly.type
_entity_poly.pdbx_seq_one_letter_code
_entity_poly.pdbx_strand_id
1 'polypeptide(L)'
;QETVTGLFSKDVILPCPFPPGDDEVIYWKKEEKNVHSYYYWRDQLESQHLDYRNRTHLFHENIPRGNASLKLSNLTLTDEGPYHCYVGTRQTKKEVDVVLHVQVSSYYALEYQNTDTERMLKCYAFLTYPAPNVTWVQGNTSIQETGREETRVGDLYCLRSDQNIINTSDPYYYQLSKAEGSSAVILCECSRNSSHTEGFSVVWTLNRNAVVSVLASFNGTSHSYQPRVHINHRDFSLILSDITAEDSGEYLCNISTRHYTKLTVRTLHV
;
A
#
# COMPACT_ATOMS: atom_id res chain seq x y z
N GLN A 1 7.73 27.51 5.98
CA GLN A 1 6.94 26.61 5.12
C GLN A 1 7.29 25.19 5.52
N GLU A 2 6.31 24.42 5.96
CA GLU A 2 6.45 23.03 6.40
C GLU A 2 5.83 22.09 5.35
N THR A 3 6.34 20.88 5.20
CA THR A 3 5.84 19.90 4.22
C THR A 3 5.36 18.67 4.94
N VAL A 4 4.14 18.23 4.64
CA VAL A 4 3.51 17.04 5.22
C VAL A 4 3.12 16.10 4.10
N THR A 5 3.38 14.81 4.29
CA THR A 5 2.93 13.76 3.37
C THR A 5 1.79 12.97 4.02
N GLY A 6 0.63 12.98 3.37
CA GLY A 6 -0.53 12.19 3.75
C GLY A 6 -0.79 11.05 2.77
N LEU A 7 -1.42 9.98 3.24
CA LEU A 7 -1.83 8.87 2.38
C LEU A 7 -3.28 9.05 1.93
N PHE A 8 -3.55 8.77 0.66
CA PHE A 8 -4.91 8.78 0.10
C PHE A 8 -5.86 7.91 0.93
N SER A 9 -7.08 8.40 1.16
CA SER A 9 -8.10 7.79 2.04
C SER A 9 -7.68 7.58 3.51
N LYS A 10 -6.60 8.24 3.96
CA LYS A 10 -6.20 8.27 5.37
C LYS A 10 -6.34 9.68 5.94
N ASP A 11 -6.17 9.77 7.25
CA ASP A 11 -6.17 11.03 7.96
C ASP A 11 -4.74 11.59 8.02
N VAL A 12 -4.61 12.92 8.05
CA VAL A 12 -3.34 13.62 8.21
C VAL A 12 -3.48 14.74 9.22
N ILE A 13 -2.39 15.12 9.86
CA ILE A 13 -2.32 16.28 10.74
C ILE A 13 -1.48 17.36 10.06
N LEU A 14 -2.08 18.53 9.84
CA LEU A 14 -1.40 19.73 9.37
C LEU A 14 -0.93 20.51 10.61
N PRO A 15 0.39 20.64 10.83
CA PRO A 15 0.93 21.27 12.03
C PRO A 15 0.76 22.79 11.99
N CYS A 16 0.38 23.38 13.13
CA CYS A 16 0.39 24.83 13.30
C CYS A 16 0.70 25.21 14.76
N PRO A 17 1.99 25.23 15.14
CA PRO A 17 2.41 25.70 16.46
C PRO A 17 2.37 27.22 16.54
N PHE A 18 1.95 27.75 17.69
CA PHE A 18 1.91 29.18 17.97
C PHE A 18 2.26 29.49 19.44
N PRO A 19 2.76 30.69 19.75
CA PRO A 19 2.98 31.09 21.15
C PRO A 19 1.63 31.15 21.90
N PRO A 20 1.47 30.50 23.07
CA PRO A 20 0.24 30.58 23.85
C PRO A 20 -0.15 32.03 24.16
N GLY A 21 -1.45 32.30 24.20
CA GLY A 21 -2.02 33.61 24.47
C GLY A 21 -3.50 33.51 24.80
N ASP A 22 -4.15 34.64 25.01
CA ASP A 22 -5.58 34.70 25.35
C ASP A 22 -6.43 35.05 24.12
N ASP A 23 -7.69 34.59 24.14
CA ASP A 23 -8.70 34.80 23.10
C ASP A 23 -8.22 34.38 21.70
N GLU A 24 -7.91 33.09 21.55
CA GLU A 24 -7.39 32.52 20.31
C GLU A 24 -8.44 32.56 19.18
N VAL A 25 -8.00 33.10 18.04
CA VAL A 25 -8.74 33.13 16.77
C VAL A 25 -7.90 32.37 15.74
N ILE A 26 -8.41 31.24 15.26
CA ILE A 26 -7.71 30.35 14.35
C ILE A 26 -8.46 30.27 13.02
N TYR A 27 -7.74 30.43 11.92
CA TYR A 27 -8.24 30.18 10.58
C TYR A 27 -7.30 29.25 9.83
N TRP A 28 -7.87 28.19 9.25
CA TRP A 28 -7.23 27.39 8.23
C TRP A 28 -7.87 27.69 6.88
N LYS A 29 -7.03 27.95 5.88
CA LYS A 29 -7.46 28.26 4.51
C LYS A 29 -6.63 27.46 3.49
N LYS A 30 -7.25 27.15 2.35
CA LYS A 30 -6.58 26.64 1.15
C LYS A 30 -7.13 27.44 -0.03
N GLU A 31 -6.27 28.21 -0.68
CA GLU A 31 -6.70 29.19 -1.70
C GLU A 31 -7.80 30.11 -1.09
N GLU A 32 -8.94 30.28 -1.76
CA GLU A 32 -10.09 31.05 -1.28
C GLU A 32 -11.05 30.22 -0.41
N LYS A 33 -10.75 28.95 -0.13
CA LYS A 33 -11.63 28.04 0.63
C LYS A 33 -11.37 28.17 2.13
N ASN A 34 -12.44 28.42 2.89
CA ASN A 34 -12.43 28.28 4.35
C ASN A 34 -12.36 26.80 4.73
N VAL A 35 -11.22 26.35 5.24
CA VAL A 35 -11.01 24.95 5.63
C VAL A 35 -11.55 24.72 7.03
N HIS A 36 -11.21 25.58 8.00
CA HIS A 36 -11.70 25.49 9.36
C HIS A 36 -11.55 26.84 10.07
N SER A 37 -12.47 27.16 10.97
CA SER A 37 -12.44 28.40 11.76
C SER A 37 -12.77 28.12 13.21
N TYR A 38 -12.04 28.73 14.14
CA TYR A 38 -12.25 28.62 15.58
C TYR A 38 -12.10 29.99 16.23
N TYR A 39 -13.12 30.40 16.99
CA TYR A 39 -13.12 31.63 17.80
C TYR A 39 -14.32 31.61 18.76
N TYR A 40 -14.25 32.42 19.82
CA TYR A 40 -15.19 32.36 20.96
C TYR A 40 -15.27 30.95 21.59
N TRP A 41 -14.11 30.31 21.72
CA TRP A 41 -13.96 29.01 22.38
C TRP A 41 -14.72 27.85 21.72
N ARG A 42 -15.02 27.97 20.41
CA ARG A 42 -15.76 26.95 19.66
C ARG A 42 -15.42 26.97 18.17
N ASP A 43 -15.68 25.84 17.51
CA ASP A 43 -15.61 25.74 16.05
C ASP A 43 -16.75 26.54 15.39
N GLN A 44 -16.43 27.13 14.25
CA GLN A 44 -17.28 28.04 13.49
C GLN A 44 -17.48 27.47 12.10
N LEU A 45 -18.25 26.38 12.04
CA LEU A 45 -18.37 25.52 10.85
C LEU A 45 -19.43 25.99 9.84
N GLU A 46 -20.20 27.04 10.15
CA GLU A 46 -21.28 27.52 9.27
C GLU A 46 -20.78 28.02 7.92
N SER A 47 -19.60 28.64 7.89
CA SER A 47 -18.95 29.15 6.68
C SER A 47 -17.88 28.21 6.12
N GLN A 48 -17.78 26.98 6.66
CA GLN A 48 -16.82 25.99 6.18
C GLN A 48 -17.15 25.57 4.74
N HIS A 49 -16.14 25.54 3.88
CA HIS A 49 -16.31 25.11 2.51
C HIS A 49 -16.74 23.63 2.43
N LEU A 50 -17.62 23.30 1.48
CA LEU A 50 -18.27 21.98 1.37
C LEU A 50 -17.28 20.82 1.33
N ASP A 51 -16.16 20.96 0.62
CA ASP A 51 -15.10 19.95 0.50
C ASP A 51 -14.49 19.50 1.84
N TYR A 52 -14.60 20.31 2.89
CA TYR A 52 -14.00 20.06 4.21
C TYR A 52 -15.02 19.70 5.30
N ARG A 53 -16.32 19.76 4.96
CA ARG A 53 -17.39 19.50 5.91
C ARG A 53 -17.29 18.07 6.45
N ASN A 54 -17.36 17.94 7.78
CA ASN A 54 -17.22 16.67 8.50
C ASN A 54 -15.85 15.96 8.32
N ARG A 55 -14.83 16.63 7.78
CA ARG A 55 -13.49 16.05 7.56
C ARG A 55 -12.42 16.67 8.43
N THR A 56 -12.65 17.87 8.97
CA THR A 56 -11.68 18.62 9.76
C THR A 56 -11.93 18.52 11.26
N HIS A 57 -10.86 18.52 12.05
CA HIS A 57 -10.95 18.59 13.51
C HIS A 57 -9.74 19.33 14.09
N LEU A 58 -9.99 20.29 15.00
CA LEU A 58 -8.97 20.89 15.84
C LEU A 58 -8.94 20.21 17.20
N PHE A 59 -7.74 20.04 17.75
CA PHE A 59 -7.53 19.46 19.08
C PHE A 59 -7.69 20.56 20.15
N HIS A 60 -8.92 20.83 20.58
CA HIS A 60 -9.23 21.95 21.48
C HIS A 60 -8.42 21.93 22.78
N GLU A 61 -8.11 20.74 23.30
CA GLU A 61 -7.28 20.55 24.50
C GLU A 61 -5.83 21.04 24.34
N ASN A 62 -5.35 21.17 23.10
CA ASN A 62 -4.00 21.58 22.78
C ASN A 62 -3.90 23.07 22.40
N ILE A 63 -5.02 23.74 22.12
CA ILE A 63 -5.06 25.16 21.75
C ILE A 63 -4.44 26.04 22.84
N PRO A 64 -4.82 25.94 24.13
CA PRO A 64 -4.22 26.77 25.20
C PRO A 64 -2.71 26.52 25.41
N ARG A 65 -2.19 25.41 24.86
CA ARG A 65 -0.77 25.04 24.90
C ARG A 65 -0.01 25.50 23.66
N GLY A 66 -0.64 26.28 22.77
CA GLY A 66 0.01 26.83 21.59
C GLY A 66 0.02 25.89 20.40
N ASN A 67 -1.00 25.04 20.24
CA ASN A 67 -1.07 24.11 19.11
C ASN A 67 -2.45 24.14 18.44
N ALA A 68 -2.48 24.70 17.22
CA ALA A 68 -3.65 24.84 16.36
C ALA A 68 -3.62 23.85 15.19
N SER A 69 -2.94 22.72 15.35
CA SER A 69 -2.83 21.70 14.29
C SER A 69 -4.19 21.15 13.90
N LEU A 70 -4.39 20.97 12.60
CA LEU A 70 -5.65 20.51 12.02
C LEU A 70 -5.54 19.06 11.60
N LYS A 71 -6.42 18.21 12.12
CA LYS A 71 -6.65 16.89 11.53
C LYS A 71 -7.56 17.06 10.31
N LEU A 72 -7.11 16.59 9.15
CA LEU A 72 -7.91 16.46 7.94
C LEU A 72 -8.10 14.97 7.63
N SER A 73 -9.35 14.55 7.48
CA SER A 73 -9.74 13.13 7.44
C SER A 73 -10.10 12.69 6.03
N ASN A 74 -9.85 11.40 5.74
CA ASN A 74 -10.15 10.77 4.45
C ASN A 74 -9.61 11.58 3.25
N LEU A 75 -8.28 11.74 3.17
CA LEU A 75 -7.62 12.53 2.12
C LEU A 75 -8.00 12.10 0.70
N THR A 76 -8.17 13.09 -0.17
CA THR A 76 -8.34 12.95 -1.62
C THR A 76 -7.21 13.68 -2.35
N LEU A 77 -7.07 13.45 -3.65
CA LEU A 77 -6.03 14.12 -4.44
C LEU A 77 -6.24 15.64 -4.55
N THR A 78 -7.49 16.11 -4.42
CA THR A 78 -7.82 17.55 -4.45
C THR A 78 -7.39 18.29 -3.20
N ASP A 79 -7.11 17.57 -2.12
CA ASP A 79 -6.58 18.16 -0.89
C ASP A 79 -5.09 18.53 -1.03
N GLU A 80 -4.38 17.97 -2.01
CA GLU A 80 -2.97 18.31 -2.25
C GLU A 80 -2.79 19.83 -2.47
N GLY A 81 -1.71 20.38 -1.91
CA GLY A 81 -1.30 21.76 -2.11
C GLY A 81 -1.07 22.54 -0.82
N PRO A 82 -0.94 23.88 -0.92
CA PRO A 82 -0.61 24.74 0.19
C PRO A 82 -1.84 25.08 1.04
N TYR A 83 -1.69 24.92 2.35
CA TYR A 83 -2.60 25.37 3.38
C TYR A 83 -1.96 26.52 4.16
N HIS A 84 -2.79 27.47 4.54
CA HIS A 84 -2.39 28.61 5.36
C HIS A 84 -3.12 28.54 6.70
N CYS A 85 -2.34 28.47 7.78
CA CYS A 85 -2.81 28.62 9.15
C CYS A 85 -2.53 30.04 9.64
N TYR A 86 -3.57 30.70 10.12
CA TYR A 86 -3.48 31.95 10.86
C TYR A 86 -3.95 31.71 12.29
N VAL A 87 -3.19 32.20 13.26
CA VAL A 87 -3.58 32.23 14.67
C VAL A 87 -3.36 33.64 15.22
N GLY A 88 -4.45 34.26 15.68
CA GLY A 88 -4.42 35.53 16.42
C GLY A 88 -4.70 35.29 17.90
N THR A 89 -3.99 36.02 18.75
CA THR A 89 -4.24 36.12 20.20
C THR A 89 -4.21 37.60 20.58
N ARG A 90 -4.57 37.95 21.82
CA ARG A 90 -4.39 39.32 22.31
C ARG A 90 -2.94 39.79 22.30
N GLN A 91 -1.99 38.86 22.45
CA GLN A 91 -0.57 39.14 22.62
C GLN A 91 0.16 39.19 21.28
N THR A 92 -0.18 38.29 20.36
CA THR A 92 0.56 38.09 19.12
C THR A 92 -0.29 37.46 18.02
N LYS A 93 0.21 37.55 16.80
CA LYS A 93 -0.29 36.78 15.66
C LYS A 93 0.80 35.88 15.09
N LYS A 94 0.41 34.71 14.61
CA LYS A 94 1.27 33.72 13.99
C LYS A 94 0.63 33.22 12.72
N GLU A 95 1.44 33.09 11.67
CA GLU A 95 1.05 32.51 10.39
C GLU A 95 2.02 31.38 10.05
N VAL A 96 1.48 30.28 9.54
CA VAL A 96 2.23 29.07 9.16
C VAL A 96 1.66 28.52 7.85
N ASP A 97 2.52 28.40 6.83
CA ASP A 97 2.18 27.72 5.59
C ASP A 97 2.63 26.26 5.62
N VAL A 98 1.71 25.35 5.32
CA VAL A 98 1.92 23.90 5.25
C VAL A 98 1.60 23.39 3.85
N VAL A 99 2.54 22.73 3.19
CA VAL A 99 2.31 22.08 1.90
C VAL A 99 1.98 20.61 2.16
N LEU A 100 0.76 20.20 1.81
CA LEU A 100 0.34 18.80 1.86
C LEU A 100 0.64 18.12 0.52
N HIS A 101 1.39 17.02 0.55
CA HIS A 101 1.51 16.07 -0.56
C HIS A 101 0.68 14.83 -0.28
N VAL A 102 -0.10 14.37 -1.26
CA VAL A 102 -0.94 13.18 -1.13
C VAL A 102 -0.32 12.03 -1.90
N GLN A 103 0.06 10.97 -1.18
CA GLN A 103 0.60 9.75 -1.76
C GLN A 103 -0.46 8.68 -1.91
N VAL A 104 -0.43 7.99 -3.04
CA VAL A 104 -1.28 6.83 -3.33
C VAL A 104 -0.47 5.55 -3.19
N SER A 105 -0.98 4.58 -2.43
CA SER A 105 -0.38 3.26 -2.30
C SER A 105 -0.77 2.35 -3.47
N SER A 106 -0.09 2.54 -4.60
CA SER A 106 -0.22 1.71 -5.79
C SER A 106 0.14 0.26 -5.52
N TYR A 107 -0.55 -0.69 -6.14
CA TYR A 107 -0.19 -2.10 -6.10
C TYR A 107 -0.08 -2.71 -7.51
N TYR A 108 0.92 -3.58 -7.69
CA TYR A 108 1.21 -4.22 -8.97
C TYR A 108 1.28 -5.74 -8.78
N ALA A 109 0.80 -6.49 -9.77
CA ALA A 109 0.84 -7.95 -9.76
C ALA A 109 1.14 -8.50 -11.15
N LEU A 110 1.76 -9.67 -11.20
CA LEU A 110 1.99 -10.41 -12.43
C LEU A 110 1.41 -11.82 -12.28
N GLU A 111 0.58 -12.21 -13.23
CA GLU A 111 -0.03 -13.53 -13.32
C GLU A 111 0.49 -14.25 -14.56
N TYR A 112 0.78 -15.54 -14.43
CA TYR A 112 1.10 -16.41 -15.56
C TYR A 112 -0.03 -17.41 -15.75
N GLN A 113 -0.60 -17.42 -16.94
CA GLN A 113 -1.63 -18.38 -17.35
C GLN A 113 -1.05 -19.31 -18.41
N ASN A 114 -1.19 -20.62 -18.17
CA ASN A 114 -0.76 -21.67 -19.09
C ASN A 114 -1.91 -22.66 -19.27
N THR A 115 -2.41 -22.77 -20.49
CA THR A 115 -3.38 -23.77 -20.93
C THR A 115 -2.76 -24.62 -22.03
N ASP A 116 -3.42 -25.71 -22.43
CA ASP A 116 -2.93 -26.57 -23.51
C ASP A 116 -2.75 -25.83 -24.85
N THR A 117 -3.41 -24.67 -25.01
CA THR A 117 -3.39 -23.88 -26.25
C THR A 117 -2.73 -22.51 -26.10
N GLU A 118 -2.65 -21.94 -24.90
CA GLU A 118 -2.22 -20.56 -24.69
C GLU A 118 -1.29 -20.39 -23.50
N ARG A 119 -0.27 -19.54 -23.67
CA ARG A 119 0.64 -19.09 -22.61
C ARG A 119 0.59 -17.58 -22.57
N MET A 120 0.19 -17.01 -21.44
CA MET A 120 -0.07 -15.58 -21.31
C MET A 120 0.49 -15.06 -19.99
N LEU A 121 1.10 -13.89 -20.03
CA LEU A 121 1.40 -13.09 -18.85
C LEU A 121 0.37 -11.98 -18.73
N LYS A 122 -0.11 -11.72 -17.52
CA LYS A 122 -1.01 -10.61 -17.23
C LYS A 122 -0.38 -9.74 -16.17
N CYS A 123 -0.07 -8.51 -16.54
CA CYS A 123 0.39 -7.48 -15.63
C CYS A 123 -0.83 -6.70 -15.15
N TYR A 124 -0.92 -6.49 -13.84
CA TYR A 124 -1.94 -5.67 -13.24
C TYR A 124 -1.28 -4.52 -12.48
N ALA A 125 -1.85 -3.34 -12.64
CA ALA A 125 -1.53 -2.14 -11.89
C ALA A 125 -2.83 -1.60 -11.31
N PHE A 126 -2.89 -1.38 -10.02
CA PHE A 126 -4.16 -1.11 -9.39
C PHE A 126 -4.07 0.02 -8.37
N LEU A 127 -5.18 0.76 -8.27
CA LEU A 127 -5.33 1.93 -7.43
C LEU A 127 -4.16 2.91 -7.63
N THR A 128 -3.70 3.09 -8.87
CA THR A 128 -2.54 3.93 -9.18
C THR A 128 -2.97 5.36 -9.49
N TYR A 129 -2.11 6.33 -9.14
CA TYR A 129 -2.21 7.70 -9.62
C TYR A 129 -0.79 8.28 -9.81
N PRO A 130 -0.47 8.91 -10.95
CA PRO A 130 -1.30 9.04 -12.15
C PRO A 130 -1.53 7.70 -12.85
N ALA A 131 -2.15 7.72 -14.04
CA ALA A 131 -2.32 6.52 -14.86
C ALA A 131 -0.97 5.79 -15.05
N PRO A 132 -0.92 4.46 -14.87
CA PRO A 132 0.33 3.72 -14.95
C PRO A 132 0.70 3.48 -16.40
N ASN A 133 2.00 3.48 -16.71
CA ASN A 133 2.52 3.06 -18.00
C ASN A 133 3.07 1.64 -17.89
N VAL A 134 2.54 0.72 -18.68
CA VAL A 134 2.98 -0.68 -18.72
C VAL A 134 3.59 -0.95 -20.07
N THR A 135 4.80 -1.51 -20.07
CA THR A 135 5.51 -1.90 -21.29
C THR A 135 6.03 -3.32 -21.12
N TRP A 136 5.93 -4.11 -22.19
CA TRP A 136 6.47 -5.45 -22.26
C TRP A 136 7.79 -5.44 -23.02
N VAL A 137 8.78 -6.16 -22.51
CA VAL A 137 10.11 -6.26 -23.12
C VAL A 137 10.49 -7.73 -23.22
N GLN A 138 11.00 -8.13 -24.40
CA GLN A 138 11.57 -9.45 -24.64
C GLN A 138 13.02 -9.29 -25.07
N GLY A 139 13.96 -9.73 -24.22
CA GLY A 139 15.38 -9.45 -24.40
C GLY A 139 15.64 -7.94 -24.32
N ASN A 140 16.06 -7.33 -25.43
CA ASN A 140 16.26 -5.88 -25.54
C ASN A 140 15.21 -5.19 -26.41
N THR A 141 14.17 -5.90 -26.83
CA THR A 141 13.15 -5.39 -27.76
C THR A 141 11.86 -5.12 -27.01
N SER A 142 11.35 -3.88 -27.10
CA SER A 142 10.00 -3.57 -26.64
C SER A 142 8.99 -4.28 -27.53
N ILE A 143 8.06 -5.01 -26.93
CA ILE A 143 6.99 -5.70 -27.64
C ILE A 143 5.66 -5.04 -27.32
N GLN A 144 4.72 -5.15 -28.26
CA GLN A 144 3.36 -4.63 -28.09
C GLN A 144 2.54 -5.62 -27.28
N GLU A 145 1.77 -5.09 -26.33
CA GLU A 145 0.80 -5.85 -25.53
C GLU A 145 -0.26 -6.50 -26.44
N THR A 146 -0.72 -7.68 -26.04
CA THR A 146 -1.75 -8.43 -26.78
C THR A 146 -3.17 -8.15 -26.28
N GLY A 147 -3.32 -7.57 -25.09
CA GLY A 147 -4.60 -7.16 -24.54
C GLY A 147 -4.44 -6.08 -23.49
N ARG A 148 -5.44 -5.22 -23.33
CA ARG A 148 -5.46 -4.15 -22.32
C ARG A 148 -6.86 -3.85 -21.85
N GLU A 149 -7.04 -3.77 -20.54
CA GLU A 149 -8.28 -3.36 -19.88
C GLU A 149 -7.96 -2.27 -18.85
N GLU A 150 -8.68 -1.15 -18.89
CA GLU A 150 -8.52 -0.06 -17.94
C GLU A 150 -9.88 0.28 -17.31
N THR A 151 -9.88 0.42 -16.00
CA THR A 151 -11.03 0.81 -15.19
C THR A 151 -10.64 1.89 -14.20
N ARG A 152 -11.63 2.66 -13.74
CA ARG A 152 -11.44 3.73 -12.76
C ARG A 152 -12.27 3.50 -11.51
N VAL A 153 -11.67 3.78 -10.37
CA VAL A 153 -12.34 3.82 -9.06
C VAL A 153 -12.15 5.21 -8.48
N GLY A 154 -13.13 6.09 -8.71
CA GLY A 154 -12.97 7.53 -8.46
C GLY A 154 -11.85 8.11 -9.33
N ASP A 155 -10.84 8.69 -8.69
CA ASP A 155 -9.68 9.28 -9.37
C ASP A 155 -8.54 8.29 -9.63
N LEU A 156 -8.65 7.05 -9.11
CA LEU A 156 -7.59 6.04 -9.18
C LEU A 156 -7.79 5.09 -10.37
N TYR A 157 -6.68 4.60 -10.92
CA TYR A 157 -6.65 3.72 -12.09
C TYR A 157 -6.41 2.26 -11.71
N CYS A 158 -7.11 1.36 -12.38
CA CYS A 158 -6.85 -0.08 -12.37
C CYS A 158 -6.68 -0.54 -13.82
N LEU A 159 -5.51 -1.07 -14.14
CA LEU A 159 -5.07 -1.49 -15.45
C LEU A 159 -4.69 -2.96 -15.42
N ARG A 160 -5.10 -3.69 -16.45
CA ARG A 160 -4.59 -5.01 -16.81
C ARG A 160 -4.01 -4.93 -18.21
N SER A 161 -2.81 -5.47 -18.40
CA SER A 161 -2.15 -5.63 -19.70
C SER A 161 -1.75 -7.08 -19.86
N ASP A 162 -2.06 -7.67 -21.01
CA ASP A 162 -1.87 -9.08 -21.31
C ASP A 162 -0.82 -9.25 -22.41
N GLN A 163 0.03 -10.26 -22.29
CA GLN A 163 1.05 -10.60 -23.28
C GLN A 163 1.11 -12.11 -23.56
N ASN A 164 0.88 -12.50 -24.80
CA ASN A 164 1.09 -13.87 -25.25
C ASN A 164 2.58 -14.21 -25.35
N ILE A 165 2.94 -15.41 -24.90
CA ILE A 165 4.29 -15.97 -24.99
C ILE A 165 4.37 -16.89 -26.21
N ILE A 166 5.14 -16.48 -27.22
CA ILE A 166 5.19 -17.15 -28.53
C ILE A 166 6.38 -18.12 -28.65
N ASN A 167 7.43 -18.01 -27.81
CA ASN A 167 8.55 -18.95 -27.83
C ASN A 167 9.36 -18.95 -26.52
N THR A 168 9.72 -20.15 -26.03
CA THR A 168 10.39 -20.40 -24.74
C THR A 168 11.85 -20.78 -24.95
N SER A 169 12.77 -19.90 -24.55
CA SER A 169 14.15 -20.32 -24.29
C SER A 169 14.85 -19.65 -23.11
N ASP A 170 14.36 -18.56 -22.50
CA ASP A 170 15.10 -17.92 -21.40
C ASP A 170 14.20 -17.44 -20.23
N PRO A 171 14.46 -17.88 -18.98
CA PRO A 171 13.79 -17.41 -17.77
C PRO A 171 14.42 -16.14 -17.17
N TYR A 172 13.62 -15.31 -16.51
CA TYR A 172 14.05 -14.08 -15.82
C TYR A 172 14.01 -14.27 -14.28
N TYR A 173 15.03 -13.81 -13.55
CA TYR A 173 15.15 -13.92 -12.07
C TYR A 173 15.53 -12.59 -11.39
N TYR A 174 15.12 -12.39 -10.12
CA TYR A 174 15.74 -11.45 -9.17
C TYR A 174 16.26 -12.22 -7.95
N GLN A 175 17.42 -11.81 -7.41
CA GLN A 175 18.24 -12.64 -6.51
C GLN A 175 18.32 -12.03 -5.11
N LEU A 176 18.03 -12.83 -4.08
CA LEU A 176 18.45 -12.59 -2.69
C LEU A 176 19.35 -13.76 -2.30
N SER A 177 20.58 -13.47 -1.87
CA SER A 177 21.54 -14.47 -1.39
C SER A 177 21.61 -14.50 0.13
N LYS A 178 21.67 -15.72 0.71
CA LYS A 178 21.93 -15.97 2.14
C LYS A 178 22.94 -17.10 2.29
N ALA A 179 23.77 -17.06 3.33
CA ALA A 179 24.79 -18.08 3.59
C ALA A 179 24.19 -19.37 4.19
N GLU A 180 24.80 -20.53 3.87
CA GLU A 180 24.47 -21.85 4.43
C GLU A 180 24.51 -21.87 5.97
N GLY A 181 23.61 -22.67 6.58
CA GLY A 181 23.49 -22.79 8.04
C GLY A 181 22.74 -21.65 8.73
N SER A 182 22.24 -20.67 7.97
CA SER A 182 21.38 -19.60 8.48
C SER A 182 19.88 -19.95 8.37
N SER A 183 19.03 -19.25 9.12
CA SER A 183 17.57 -19.32 8.96
C SER A 183 17.09 -18.26 7.95
N ALA A 184 16.16 -18.65 7.08
CA ALA A 184 15.46 -17.73 6.18
C ALA A 184 14.01 -17.60 6.57
N VAL A 185 13.54 -16.35 6.55
CA VAL A 185 12.13 -16.01 6.64
C VAL A 185 11.71 -15.54 5.26
N ILE A 186 10.85 -16.31 4.62
CA ILE A 186 10.29 -15.99 3.31
C ILE A 186 8.91 -15.37 3.57
N LEU A 187 8.82 -14.06 3.34
CA LEU A 187 7.62 -13.28 3.63
C LEU A 187 6.49 -13.65 2.64
N CYS A 188 5.33 -14.01 3.19
CA CYS A 188 4.08 -14.02 2.45
C CYS A 188 3.38 -12.67 2.61
N GLU A 189 3.03 -11.98 1.53
CA GLU A 189 2.38 -10.67 1.63
C GLU A 189 0.89 -10.82 1.97
N CYS A 190 0.60 -10.81 3.28
CA CYS A 190 -0.75 -10.69 3.81
C CYS A 190 -0.96 -9.26 4.33
N SER A 191 -1.89 -8.49 3.74
CA SER A 191 -2.32 -7.23 4.35
C SER A 191 -3.29 -7.56 5.49
N ARG A 192 -3.00 -7.07 6.70
CA ARG A 192 -4.00 -7.04 7.77
C ARG A 192 -4.99 -5.94 7.43
N ASN A 193 -6.05 -6.29 6.72
CA ASN A 193 -7.34 -5.59 6.81
C ASN A 193 -8.45 -6.44 6.18
N SER A 194 -8.89 -7.43 6.92
CA SER A 194 -10.32 -7.72 7.04
C SER A 194 -10.52 -8.54 8.31
N SER A 195 -11.60 -8.25 9.02
CA SER A 195 -12.20 -9.16 9.98
C SER A 195 -12.44 -10.51 9.28
N HIS A 196 -11.53 -11.47 9.45
CA HIS A 196 -11.60 -12.79 8.83
C HIS A 196 -12.71 -13.62 9.49
N THR A 197 -13.95 -13.41 9.07
CA THR A 197 -15.08 -14.29 9.40
C THR A 197 -15.30 -15.37 8.32
N GLU A 198 -14.53 -15.36 7.23
CA GLU A 198 -14.55 -16.39 6.20
C GLU A 198 -13.25 -17.19 6.19
N GLY A 199 -13.37 -18.53 6.15
CA GLY A 199 -12.24 -19.44 6.15
C GLY A 199 -11.36 -19.29 4.91
N PHE A 200 -10.05 -19.16 5.12
CA PHE A 200 -9.03 -19.14 4.10
C PHE A 200 -7.98 -20.20 4.41
N SER A 201 -7.30 -20.69 3.37
CA SER A 201 -6.15 -21.59 3.48
C SER A 201 -4.90 -20.94 2.92
N VAL A 202 -3.75 -21.29 3.49
CA VAL A 202 -2.44 -20.90 2.96
C VAL A 202 -1.66 -22.16 2.64
N VAL A 203 -1.05 -22.23 1.46
CA VAL A 203 -0.21 -23.35 1.04
C VAL A 203 1.12 -22.81 0.55
N TRP A 204 2.20 -23.30 1.12
CA TRP A 204 3.55 -23.07 0.62
C TRP A 204 4.01 -24.23 -0.23
N THR A 205 4.44 -23.92 -1.45
CA THR A 205 4.98 -24.88 -2.41
C THR A 205 6.40 -24.50 -2.79
N LEU A 206 7.26 -25.49 -2.95
CA LEU A 206 8.61 -25.34 -3.45
C LEU A 206 8.70 -26.00 -4.81
N ASN A 207 9.02 -25.19 -5.82
CA ASN A 207 9.31 -25.63 -7.17
C ASN A 207 10.83 -25.74 -7.35
N ARG A 208 11.31 -26.97 -7.54
CA ARG A 208 12.72 -27.31 -7.82
C ARG A 208 12.77 -28.00 -9.18
N ASN A 209 13.44 -27.40 -10.17
CA ASN A 209 13.66 -28.03 -11.48
C ASN A 209 12.38 -28.64 -12.10
N ALA A 210 11.27 -27.90 -12.06
CA ALA A 210 9.93 -28.33 -12.49
C ALA A 210 9.25 -29.42 -11.64
N VAL A 211 9.78 -29.75 -10.46
CA VAL A 211 9.14 -30.59 -9.44
C VAL A 211 8.56 -29.70 -8.34
N VAL A 212 7.23 -29.73 -8.19
CA VAL A 212 6.50 -28.97 -7.17
C VAL A 212 6.24 -29.85 -5.95
N SER A 213 6.66 -29.37 -4.78
CA SER A 213 6.47 -30.06 -3.49
C SER A 213 5.76 -29.14 -2.50
N VAL A 214 4.70 -29.63 -1.85
CA VAL A 214 4.05 -28.88 -0.76
C VAL A 214 4.96 -28.93 0.46
N LEU A 215 5.28 -27.76 1.01
CA LEU A 215 6.15 -27.65 2.17
C LEU A 215 5.36 -27.56 3.47
N ALA A 216 4.32 -26.72 3.48
CA ALA A 216 3.49 -26.51 4.65
C ALA A 216 2.13 -25.91 4.24
N SER A 217 1.11 -26.10 5.10
CA SER A 217 -0.18 -25.45 4.92
C SER A 217 -0.80 -24.99 6.23
N PHE A 218 -1.67 -23.99 6.14
CA PHE A 218 -2.51 -23.47 7.21
C PHE A 218 -3.97 -23.57 6.76
N ASN A 219 -4.83 -24.18 7.60
CA ASN A 219 -6.25 -24.46 7.26
C ASN A 219 -6.48 -25.26 5.96
N GLY A 220 -5.44 -25.88 5.40
CA GLY A 220 -5.50 -26.77 4.25
C GLY A 220 -5.40 -28.24 4.66
N THR A 221 -5.76 -29.15 3.77
CA THR A 221 -5.65 -30.61 3.98
C THR A 221 -4.29 -31.18 3.55
N SER A 222 -3.44 -30.37 2.91
CA SER A 222 -2.13 -30.79 2.41
C SER A 222 -1.08 -30.68 3.52
N HIS A 223 -0.72 -31.81 4.14
CA HIS A 223 0.36 -31.86 5.13
C HIS A 223 1.59 -32.55 4.54
N SER A 224 2.72 -31.85 4.55
CA SER A 224 4.05 -32.42 4.34
C SER A 224 4.80 -32.30 5.66
N TYR A 225 5.31 -33.42 6.18
CA TYR A 225 6.05 -33.44 7.45
C TYR A 225 7.52 -33.16 7.16
N GLN A 226 7.90 -31.88 7.19
CA GLN A 226 9.31 -31.46 7.16
C GLN A 226 9.64 -30.72 8.47
N PRO A 227 10.50 -31.27 9.34
CA PRO A 227 10.77 -30.70 10.66
C PRO A 227 11.52 -29.37 10.62
N ARG A 228 12.12 -29.01 9.48
CA ARG A 228 12.88 -27.76 9.27
C ARG A 228 12.02 -26.60 8.72
N VAL A 229 10.76 -26.87 8.40
CA VAL A 229 9.82 -25.93 7.77
C VAL A 229 8.69 -25.59 8.72
N HIS A 230 8.47 -24.31 8.96
CA HIS A 230 7.35 -23.82 9.77
C HIS A 230 6.63 -22.66 9.10
N ILE A 231 5.31 -22.58 9.26
CA ILE A 231 4.53 -21.39 8.88
C ILE A 231 4.30 -20.54 10.12
N ASN A 232 4.60 -19.25 10.02
CA ASN A 232 4.25 -18.29 11.05
C ASN A 232 2.74 -18.04 11.06
N HIS A 233 2.04 -18.38 12.14
CA HIS A 233 0.59 -18.22 12.25
C HIS A 233 0.11 -16.76 12.32
N ARG A 234 1.00 -15.76 12.49
CA ARG A 234 0.62 -14.33 12.56
C ARG A 234 0.61 -13.62 11.21
N ASP A 235 1.51 -13.99 10.30
CA ASP A 235 1.73 -13.33 9.01
C ASP A 235 1.87 -14.30 7.83
N PHE A 236 1.76 -15.60 8.10
CA PHE A 236 1.83 -16.70 7.12
C PHE A 236 3.16 -16.83 6.39
N SER A 237 4.22 -16.19 6.89
CA SER A 237 5.58 -16.32 6.36
C SER A 237 6.12 -17.73 6.58
N LEU A 238 6.92 -18.21 5.63
CA LEU A 238 7.63 -19.48 5.76
C LEU A 238 8.94 -19.26 6.51
N ILE A 239 9.18 -20.06 7.53
CA ILE A 239 10.41 -20.11 8.30
C ILE A 239 11.11 -21.42 7.91
N LEU A 240 12.31 -21.29 7.35
CA LEU A 240 13.17 -22.41 7.00
C LEU A 240 14.44 -22.36 7.86
N SER A 241 14.70 -23.46 8.57
CA SER A 241 15.86 -23.59 9.47
C SER A 241 16.95 -24.47 8.86
N ASP A 242 18.20 -24.21 9.26
CA ASP A 242 19.39 -24.97 8.87
C ASP A 242 19.53 -25.15 7.35
N ILE A 243 19.43 -24.04 6.62
CA ILE A 243 19.32 -24.03 5.16
C ILE A 243 20.60 -24.55 4.49
N THR A 244 20.43 -25.38 3.47
CA THR A 244 21.47 -26.02 2.66
C THR A 244 21.35 -25.61 1.19
N ALA A 245 22.38 -25.84 0.37
CA ALA A 245 22.30 -25.64 -1.09
C ALA A 245 21.08 -26.34 -1.74
N GLU A 246 20.63 -27.48 -1.19
CA GLU A 246 19.45 -28.20 -1.69
C GLU A 246 18.15 -27.41 -1.52
N ASP A 247 18.12 -26.41 -0.63
CA ASP A 247 16.95 -25.56 -0.38
C ASP A 247 16.83 -24.40 -1.36
N SER A 248 17.75 -24.28 -2.32
CA SER A 248 17.60 -23.35 -3.42
C SER A 248 16.39 -23.72 -4.30
N GLY A 249 15.60 -22.71 -4.67
CA GLY A 249 14.43 -22.91 -5.52
C GLY A 249 13.39 -21.79 -5.42
N GLU A 250 12.28 -21.98 -6.11
CA GLU A 250 11.16 -21.03 -6.09
C GLU A 250 10.14 -21.45 -5.03
N TYR A 251 9.89 -20.55 -4.09
CA TYR A 251 8.92 -20.71 -3.01
C TYR A 251 7.67 -19.91 -3.36
N LEU A 252 6.53 -20.60 -3.42
CA LEU A 252 5.24 -20.06 -3.80
C LEU A 252 4.33 -20.07 -2.56
N CYS A 253 3.90 -18.89 -2.11
CA CYS A 253 2.85 -18.74 -1.13
C CYS A 253 1.52 -18.61 -1.84
N ASN A 254 0.59 -19.51 -1.57
CA ASN A 254 -0.75 -19.48 -2.13
C ASN A 254 -1.79 -19.25 -1.04
N ILE A 255 -2.47 -18.10 -1.05
CA ILE A 255 -3.54 -17.78 -0.11
C ILE A 255 -4.87 -17.94 -0.85
N SER A 256 -5.63 -18.98 -0.49
CA SER A 256 -6.91 -19.29 -1.12
C SER A 256 -8.07 -18.98 -0.18
N THR A 257 -9.06 -18.27 -0.70
CA THR A 257 -10.40 -18.12 -0.11
C THR A 257 -11.41 -18.87 -0.99
N ARG A 258 -12.70 -18.83 -0.64
CA ARG A 258 -13.77 -19.35 -1.53
C ARG A 258 -13.92 -18.56 -2.84
N HIS A 259 -13.40 -17.33 -2.89
CA HIS A 259 -13.68 -16.38 -3.98
C HIS A 259 -12.46 -16.05 -4.84
N TYR A 260 -11.25 -16.18 -4.29
CA TYR A 260 -10.03 -15.87 -5.01
C TYR A 260 -8.83 -16.58 -4.40
N THR A 261 -7.76 -16.69 -5.19
CA THR A 261 -6.47 -17.24 -4.77
C THR A 261 -5.38 -16.23 -5.10
N LYS A 262 -4.59 -15.83 -4.10
CA LYS A 262 -3.47 -14.90 -4.22
C LYS A 262 -2.15 -15.68 -4.17
N LEU A 263 -1.34 -15.56 -5.20
CA LEU A 263 -0.03 -16.21 -5.31
C LEU A 263 1.10 -15.19 -5.07
N THR A 264 2.11 -15.56 -4.29
CA THR A 264 3.35 -14.78 -4.11
C THR A 264 4.53 -15.70 -4.37
N VAL A 265 5.44 -15.32 -5.25
CA VAL A 265 6.62 -16.13 -5.60
C VAL A 265 7.88 -15.44 -5.07
N ARG A 266 8.72 -16.23 -4.39
CA ARG A 266 10.01 -15.81 -3.83
C ARG A 266 11.07 -16.84 -4.17
N THR A 267 12.17 -16.41 -4.76
CA THR A 267 13.30 -17.31 -5.04
C THR A 267 14.27 -17.24 -3.88
N LEU A 268 14.64 -18.40 -3.35
CA LEU A 268 15.72 -18.53 -2.37
C LEU A 268 16.93 -19.13 -3.09
N HIS A 269 18.08 -18.46 -2.98
CA HIS A 269 19.37 -19.01 -3.37
C HIS A 269 20.29 -19.04 -2.15
N VAL A 270 20.82 -20.22 -1.89
CA VAL A 270 21.66 -20.56 -0.73
C VAL A 270 23.07 -20.84 -1.21
#